data_AF-A0A7X8R3M7-F1
#
_entry.id   AF-A0A7X8R3M7-F1
#
_cell.length_a   1.000
_cell.length_b   1.000
_cell.length_c   1.000
_cell.angle_alpha   90.00
_cell.angle_beta   90.00
_cell.angle_gamma   90.00
#
_symmetry.space_group_name_H-M   'P 1'
#
loop_
_entity.id
_entity.type
_entity.pdbx_description
1 polymer ?
#
loop_
_entity_poly.entity_id
_entity_poly.type
_entity_poly.pdbx_seq_one_letter_code
_entity_poly.pdbx_strand_id
1 'polypeptide(L)'
;MDTAYARYLLLVAIVAAGTAVLGTLLFIAIRGRRRKKHSSGIADNAKARNAASDIIENGNVSVFFDKHRNAVLIPYVPDIFGSGKATVDIIRLDMPYRSDELGHAVKTAMASCRNGKPADNRVLMRLLGSSGWKEFTTGRLSISVYCKDSKGIMLNSTVRTPEGAYVYISRTPEICLPPNTDSAELGDAVLELLKKCR
;
A
#
# COMPACT_ATOMS: atom_id res chain seq x y z
N MET A 1 0.65 -11.32 76.17
CA MET A 1 0.79 -11.09 74.71
C MET A 1 0.27 -12.34 74.02
N ASP A 2 -0.91 -12.25 73.42
CA ASP A 2 -1.65 -13.42 72.96
C ASP A 2 -1.03 -14.07 71.74
N THR A 3 -0.71 -15.35 71.88
CA THR A 3 -0.17 -16.22 70.83
C THR A 3 -1.04 -16.28 69.58
N ALA A 4 -2.33 -15.97 69.69
CA ALA A 4 -3.25 -15.84 68.58
C ALA A 4 -2.95 -14.62 67.69
N TYR A 5 -2.60 -13.47 68.29
CA TYR A 5 -2.30 -12.24 67.55
C TYR A 5 -0.96 -12.36 66.81
N ALA A 6 0.03 -13.01 67.43
CA ALA A 6 1.31 -13.32 66.79
C ALA A 6 1.16 -14.24 65.57
N ARG A 7 0.28 -15.25 65.64
CA ARG A 7 -0.03 -16.14 64.51
C ARG A 7 -0.75 -15.42 63.38
N TYR A 8 -1.67 -14.51 63.70
CA TYR A 8 -2.35 -13.69 62.71
C TYR A 8 -1.39 -12.77 61.96
N LEU A 9 -0.51 -12.07 62.69
CA LEU A 9 0.52 -11.22 62.07
C LEU A 9 1.49 -12.02 61.19
N LEU A 10 1.86 -13.23 61.60
CA LEU A 10 2.70 -14.13 60.80
C LEU A 10 2.00 -14.52 59.48
N LEU A 11 0.71 -14.88 59.53
CA LEU A 11 -0.07 -15.23 58.33
C LEU A 11 -0.22 -14.03 57.39
N VAL A 12 -0.50 -12.84 57.92
CA VAL A 12 -0.58 -11.60 57.12
C VAL A 12 0.76 -11.29 56.46
N ALA A 13 1.88 -11.45 57.18
CA ALA A 13 3.22 -11.23 56.63
C ALA A 13 3.56 -12.24 55.52
N ILE A 14 3.19 -13.52 55.67
CA ILE A 14 3.41 -14.56 54.66
C ILE A 14 2.58 -14.28 53.39
N VAL A 15 1.31 -13.89 53.54
CA VAL A 15 0.44 -13.56 52.40
C VAL A 15 0.95 -12.32 51.66
N ALA A 16 1.33 -11.27 52.39
CA ALA A 16 1.89 -10.06 51.79
C ALA A 16 3.20 -10.35 51.04
N ALA A 17 4.12 -11.11 51.64
CA ALA A 17 5.37 -11.53 50.99
C ALA A 17 5.10 -12.37 49.73
N GLY A 18 4.14 -13.30 49.78
CA GLY A 18 3.75 -14.12 48.63
C GLY A 18 3.24 -13.28 47.46
N THR A 19 2.39 -12.28 47.72
CA THR A 19 1.86 -11.39 46.66
C THR A 19 2.93 -10.50 46.04
N ALA A 20 3.90 -10.01 46.82
CA ALA A 20 4.99 -9.17 46.33
C ALA A 20 5.97 -9.95 45.44
N VAL A 21 6.28 -11.21 45.80
CA VAL A 21 7.14 -12.10 45.02
C VAL A 21 6.47 -12.50 43.70
N LEU A 22 5.17 -12.80 43.72
CA LEU A 22 4.44 -13.17 42.49
C LEU A 22 4.34 -11.98 41.52
N GLY A 23 4.10 -10.77 42.04
CA GLY A 23 4.06 -9.54 41.24
C GLY A 23 5.41 -9.20 40.59
N THR A 24 6.52 -9.38 41.32
CA THR A 24 7.87 -9.15 40.78
C THR A 24 8.28 -10.20 39.75
N LEU A 25 7.94 -11.48 39.95
CA LEU A 25 8.19 -12.55 38.97
C LEU A 25 7.38 -12.34 37.68
N LEU A 26 6.11 -11.95 37.77
CA LEU A 26 5.28 -11.61 36.60
C LEU A 26 5.83 -10.39 35.84
N PHE A 27 6.27 -9.36 36.57
CA PHE A 27 6.88 -8.18 35.95
C PHE A 27 8.19 -8.50 35.22
N ILE A 28 9.04 -9.36 35.80
CA ILE A 28 10.29 -9.83 35.15
C ILE A 28 9.97 -10.72 33.93
N ALA A 29 8.98 -11.61 34.00
CA ALA A 29 8.58 -12.47 32.88
C ALA A 29 8.01 -11.66 31.69
N ILE A 30 7.20 -10.64 31.96
CA ILE A 30 6.65 -9.74 30.93
C ILE A 30 7.75 -8.87 30.31
N ARG A 31 8.69 -8.37 31.11
CA ARG A 31 9.82 -7.55 30.63
C ARG A 31 10.87 -8.39 29.87
N GLY A 32 11.06 -9.65 30.27
CA GLY A 32 11.93 -10.63 29.60
C GLY A 32 11.42 -11.05 28.23
N ARG A 33 10.09 -11.18 28.04
CA ARG A 33 9.48 -11.43 26.71
C ARG A 33 9.62 -10.27 25.74
N ARG A 34 9.75 -9.02 26.22
CA ARG A 34 9.95 -7.84 25.37
C ARG A 34 11.40 -7.58 24.93
N ARG A 35 12.39 -8.34 25.43
CA ARG A 35 13.83 -8.05 25.19
C ARG A 35 14.68 -9.17 24.60
N LYS A 36 14.07 -10.26 24.11
CA LYS A 36 14.77 -11.32 23.34
C LYS A 36 14.06 -11.59 22.01
N LYS A 37 14.29 -10.73 21.01
CA LYS A 37 14.24 -11.12 19.58
C LYS A 37 14.98 -10.14 18.66
N HIS A 38 16.30 -10.19 18.74
CA HIS A 38 17.29 -9.83 17.70
C HIS A 38 18.53 -10.65 18.13
N SER A 39 19.19 -11.48 17.36
CA SER A 39 19.53 -11.50 15.94
C SER A 39 20.00 -12.94 15.64
N SER A 40 19.40 -13.69 14.71
CA SER A 40 20.15 -14.12 13.50
C SER A 40 19.25 -14.74 12.41
N GLY A 41 17.91 -14.62 12.51
CA GLY A 41 16.96 -15.18 11.53
C GLY A 41 16.06 -14.14 10.83
N ILE A 42 16.35 -12.85 10.99
CA ILE A 42 15.55 -11.75 10.41
C ILE A 42 16.09 -11.31 9.05
N ALA A 43 17.39 -11.44 8.79
CA ALA A 43 17.98 -11.04 7.50
C ALA A 43 17.45 -11.90 6.34
N ASP A 44 17.39 -13.23 6.51
CA ASP A 44 16.90 -14.12 5.45
C ASP A 44 15.38 -14.05 5.25
N ASN A 45 14.61 -13.84 6.32
CA ASN A 45 13.15 -13.68 6.22
C ASN A 45 12.74 -12.28 5.72
N ALA A 46 13.52 -11.24 5.98
CA ALA A 46 13.31 -9.92 5.39
C ALA A 46 13.69 -9.91 3.91
N LYS A 47 14.75 -10.61 3.51
CA LYS A 47 15.12 -10.77 2.10
C LYS A 47 14.08 -11.59 1.33
N ALA A 48 13.53 -12.65 1.93
CA ALA A 48 12.45 -13.44 1.34
C ALA A 48 11.09 -12.71 1.33
N ARG A 49 10.76 -11.91 2.36
CA ARG A 49 9.55 -11.05 2.36
C ARG A 49 9.67 -9.85 1.43
N ASN A 50 10.86 -9.27 1.28
CA ASN A 50 11.10 -8.19 0.32
C ASN A 50 11.12 -8.73 -1.12
N ALA A 51 11.68 -9.91 -1.35
CA ALA A 51 11.60 -10.60 -2.64
C ALA A 51 10.15 -11.02 -3.00
N ALA A 52 9.35 -11.44 -2.02
CA ALA A 52 7.91 -11.68 -2.21
C ALA A 52 7.10 -10.38 -2.33
N SER A 53 7.61 -9.24 -1.85
CA SER A 53 6.96 -7.92 -2.00
C SER A 53 7.21 -7.28 -3.37
N ASP A 54 8.14 -7.82 -4.16
CA ASP A 54 8.51 -7.29 -5.47
C ASP A 54 7.70 -7.91 -6.61
N ILE A 55 6.99 -9.01 -6.34
CA ILE A 55 6.11 -9.68 -7.31
C ILE A 55 4.72 -9.06 -7.22
N ILE A 56 4.27 -8.48 -8.33
CA ILE A 56 2.91 -7.95 -8.45
C ILE A 56 1.97 -9.11 -8.81
N GLU A 57 1.16 -9.54 -7.84
CA GLU A 57 0.17 -10.60 -8.09
C GLU A 57 -1.11 -10.07 -8.73
N ASN A 58 -1.59 -8.92 -8.25
CA ASN A 58 -2.86 -8.32 -8.65
C ASN A 58 -2.82 -6.82 -8.40
N GLY A 59 -3.57 -6.06 -9.21
CA GLY A 59 -3.80 -4.64 -8.98
C GLY A 59 -4.28 -3.94 -10.24
N ASN A 60 -4.96 -2.81 -10.08
CA ASN A 60 -5.36 -1.93 -11.18
C ASN A 60 -5.11 -0.49 -10.76
N VAL A 61 -4.32 0.25 -11.53
CA VAL A 61 -3.89 1.61 -11.22
C VAL A 61 -4.02 2.44 -12.48
N SER A 62 -4.62 3.63 -12.35
CA SER A 62 -4.47 4.67 -13.37
C SER A 62 -3.41 5.66 -12.91
N VAL A 63 -2.43 5.92 -13.77
CA VAL A 63 -1.35 6.89 -13.55
C VAL A 63 -1.67 8.13 -14.36
N PHE A 64 -2.07 9.20 -13.68
CA PHE A 64 -2.40 10.48 -14.29
C PHE A 64 -1.20 11.41 -14.29
N PHE A 65 -0.94 12.09 -15.40
CA PHE A 65 0.11 13.09 -15.51
C PHE A 65 -0.48 14.45 -15.83
N ASP A 66 -0.10 15.48 -15.07
CA ASP A 66 -0.46 16.85 -15.39
C ASP A 66 0.48 17.47 -16.45
N LYS A 67 0.22 18.74 -16.81
CA LYS A 67 1.02 19.50 -17.79
C LYS A 67 2.48 19.70 -17.37
N HIS A 68 2.78 19.60 -16.08
CA HIS A 68 4.13 19.70 -15.51
C HIS A 68 4.77 18.32 -15.33
N ARG A 69 4.09 17.25 -15.78
CA ARG A 69 4.48 15.85 -15.61
C ARG A 69 4.49 15.38 -14.15
N ASN A 70 3.83 16.07 -13.22
CA ASN A 70 3.58 15.49 -11.91
C ASN A 70 2.61 14.32 -12.06
N ALA A 71 2.87 13.22 -11.34
CA ALA A 71 2.08 12.01 -11.42
C ALA A 71 1.13 11.88 -10.22
N VAL A 72 -0.09 11.44 -10.50
CA VAL A 72 -1.08 11.02 -9.50
C VAL A 72 -1.49 9.60 -9.82
N LEU A 73 -1.17 8.66 -8.94
CA LEU A 73 -1.50 7.25 -9.07
C LEU A 73 -2.75 6.97 -8.26
N ILE A 74 -3.78 6.46 -8.93
CA ILE A 74 -5.05 6.12 -8.31
C ILE A 74 -5.27 4.61 -8.44
N PRO A 75 -5.22 3.86 -7.34
CA PRO A 75 -5.60 2.45 -7.33
C PRO A 75 -7.11 2.27 -7.50
N TYR A 76 -7.51 1.23 -8.22
CA TYR A 76 -8.89 0.84 -8.46
C TYR A 76 -9.14 -0.58 -7.96
N VAL A 77 -10.26 -0.75 -7.28
CA VAL A 77 -10.75 -2.05 -6.81
C VAL A 77 -12.15 -2.31 -7.37
N PRO A 78 -12.53 -3.57 -7.61
CA PRO A 78 -13.90 -3.88 -8.02
C PRO A 78 -14.87 -3.51 -6.89
N ASP A 79 -16.00 -2.90 -7.25
CA ASP A 79 -17.15 -2.80 -6.37
C ASP A 79 -17.93 -4.12 -6.31
N ILE A 80 -19.06 -4.13 -5.57
CA ILE A 80 -19.92 -5.30 -5.42
C ILE A 80 -20.50 -5.81 -6.75
N PHE A 81 -20.47 -4.99 -7.81
CA PHE A 81 -20.93 -5.34 -9.15
C PHE A 81 -19.76 -5.63 -10.11
N GLY A 82 -18.52 -5.68 -9.61
CA GLY A 82 -17.31 -5.91 -10.39
C GLY A 82 -16.83 -4.70 -11.18
N SER A 83 -17.45 -3.52 -11.02
CA SER A 83 -17.01 -2.30 -11.68
C SER A 83 -15.83 -1.69 -10.93
N GLY A 84 -14.77 -1.30 -11.65
CA GLY A 84 -13.61 -0.65 -11.04
C GLY A 84 -13.97 0.70 -10.41
N LYS A 85 -13.67 0.86 -9.12
CA LYS A 85 -13.83 2.10 -8.36
C LYS A 85 -12.49 2.53 -7.77
N ALA A 86 -12.21 3.83 -7.86
CA ALA A 86 -11.02 4.44 -7.28
C ALA A 86 -11.01 4.25 -5.75
N THR A 87 -9.82 4.13 -5.18
CA THR A 87 -9.58 4.06 -3.74
C THR A 87 -9.09 5.41 -3.20
N VAL A 88 -8.94 5.52 -1.87
CA VAL A 88 -8.37 6.70 -1.21
C VAL A 88 -6.84 6.67 -1.13
N ASP A 89 -6.21 5.54 -1.47
CA ASP A 89 -4.76 5.29 -1.36
C ASP A 89 -3.99 5.92 -2.54
N ILE A 90 -4.22 7.22 -2.76
CA ILE A 90 -3.62 7.98 -3.86
C ILE A 90 -2.16 8.28 -3.55
N ILE A 91 -1.29 8.04 -4.52
CA ILE A 91 0.13 8.41 -4.45
C ILE A 91 0.38 9.59 -5.39
N ARG A 92 1.18 10.57 -4.93
CA ARG A 92 1.61 11.72 -5.72
C ARG A 92 3.12 11.71 -5.88
N LEU A 93 3.58 12.03 -7.08
CA LEU A 93 4.99 12.27 -7.37
C LEU A 93 5.11 13.61 -8.08
N ASP A 94 5.87 14.52 -7.51
CA ASP A 94 6.19 15.80 -8.11
C ASP A 94 7.46 15.67 -8.94
N MET A 95 7.51 16.32 -10.10
CA MET A 95 8.74 16.35 -10.91
C MET A 95 9.81 17.23 -10.27
N PRO A 96 11.11 16.87 -10.39
CA PRO A 96 11.63 15.71 -11.11
C PRO A 96 11.59 14.43 -10.27
N TYR A 97 11.12 13.33 -10.87
CA TYR A 97 11.27 11.98 -10.31
C TYR A 97 12.01 11.07 -11.30
N ARG A 98 12.65 10.04 -10.79
CA ARG A 98 13.32 9.01 -11.58
C ARG A 98 12.36 7.90 -11.98
N SER A 99 12.73 7.13 -13.00
CA SER A 99 11.94 5.97 -13.45
C SER A 99 11.73 4.95 -12.34
N ASP A 100 12.74 4.67 -11.52
CA ASP A 100 12.62 3.74 -10.38
C ASP A 100 11.67 4.24 -9.30
N GLU A 101 11.59 5.55 -9.07
CA GLU A 101 10.62 6.13 -8.13
C GLU A 101 9.19 5.99 -8.67
N LEU A 102 8.98 6.24 -9.97
CA LEU A 102 7.68 6.08 -10.61
C LEU A 102 7.23 4.62 -10.58
N GLY A 103 8.08 3.66 -10.99
CA GLY A 103 7.71 2.25 -10.97
C GLY A 103 7.52 1.71 -9.55
N HIS A 104 8.28 2.19 -8.56
CA HIS A 104 8.05 1.84 -7.17
C HIS A 104 6.70 2.36 -6.66
N ALA A 105 6.32 3.59 -7.03
CA ALA A 105 5.00 4.12 -6.72
C ALA A 105 3.89 3.30 -7.38
N VAL A 106 4.07 2.86 -8.64
CA VAL A 106 3.12 1.96 -9.32
C VAL A 106 2.96 0.65 -8.54
N LYS A 107 4.07 -0.02 -8.19
CA LYS A 107 4.05 -1.23 -7.36
C LYS A 107 3.32 -1.02 -6.05
N THR A 108 3.60 0.09 -5.37
CA THR A 108 2.97 0.44 -4.08
C THR A 108 1.47 0.66 -4.24
N ALA A 109 1.04 1.37 -5.28
CA ALA A 109 -0.37 1.58 -5.62
C ALA A 109 -1.08 0.27 -6.01
N MET A 110 -0.41 -0.64 -6.73
CA MET A 110 -0.96 -1.95 -7.04
C MET A 110 -1.12 -2.79 -5.76
N ALA A 111 -0.13 -2.76 -4.86
CA ALA A 111 -0.20 -3.48 -3.58
C ALA A 111 -1.37 -3.01 -2.69
N SER A 112 -1.70 -1.70 -2.70
CA SER A 112 -2.84 -1.19 -1.93
C SER A 112 -4.19 -1.70 -2.44
N CYS A 113 -4.29 -2.16 -3.69
CA CYS A 113 -5.52 -2.74 -4.25
C CYS A 113 -5.97 -4.00 -3.48
N ARG A 114 -5.05 -4.77 -2.86
CA ARG A 114 -5.38 -6.05 -2.21
C ARG A 114 -6.42 -5.92 -1.11
N ASN A 115 -6.35 -4.84 -0.33
CA ASN A 115 -7.28 -4.56 0.76
C ASN A 115 -7.98 -3.20 0.60
N GLY A 116 -7.87 -2.60 -0.59
CA GLY A 116 -8.44 -1.31 -0.92
C GLY A 116 -9.95 -1.36 -0.88
N LYS A 117 -10.57 -0.23 -0.52
CA LYS A 117 -12.03 -0.06 -0.54
C LYS A 117 -12.39 1.04 -1.53
N PRO A 118 -13.53 0.91 -2.24
CA PRO A 118 -14.06 2.00 -3.05
C PRO A 118 -14.16 3.29 -2.23
N ALA A 119 -13.60 4.36 -2.75
CA ALA A 119 -13.73 5.68 -2.18
C ALA A 119 -15.13 6.26 -2.45
N ASP A 120 -15.65 7.01 -1.49
CA ASP A 120 -16.75 7.94 -1.78
C ASP A 120 -16.26 9.05 -2.72
N ASN A 121 -17.09 9.45 -3.68
CA ASN A 121 -16.72 10.44 -4.69
C ASN A 121 -16.35 11.79 -4.06
N ARG A 122 -17.06 12.25 -3.01
CA ARG A 122 -16.74 13.54 -2.37
C ARG A 122 -15.40 13.47 -1.65
N VAL A 123 -15.11 12.34 -1.00
CA VAL A 123 -13.83 12.11 -0.34
C VAL A 123 -12.69 12.08 -1.37
N LEU A 124 -12.86 11.34 -2.47
CA LEU A 124 -11.88 11.26 -3.54
C LEU A 124 -11.59 12.64 -4.14
N MET A 125 -12.62 13.41 -4.46
CA MET A 125 -12.46 14.74 -5.06
C MET A 125 -11.74 15.72 -4.12
N ARG A 126 -12.06 15.68 -2.82
CA ARG A 126 -11.33 16.44 -1.80
C ARG A 126 -9.86 16.04 -1.75
N LEU A 127 -9.57 14.73 -1.74
CA LEU A 127 -8.19 14.24 -1.75
C LEU A 127 -7.45 14.72 -3.00
N LEU A 128 -8.09 14.73 -4.16
CA LEU A 128 -7.53 15.18 -5.43
C LEU A 128 -7.43 16.71 -5.57
N GLY A 129 -8.03 17.47 -4.66
CA GLY A 129 -8.07 18.94 -4.75
C GLY A 129 -8.88 19.46 -5.93
N SER A 130 -9.94 18.72 -6.33
CA SER A 130 -10.78 19.04 -7.48
C SER A 130 -12.25 19.10 -7.08
N SER A 131 -13.08 19.89 -7.77
CA SER A 131 -14.53 19.91 -7.51
C SER A 131 -15.25 18.71 -8.11
N GLY A 132 -14.65 18.08 -9.12
CA GLY A 132 -15.23 16.94 -9.81
C GLY A 132 -14.25 16.19 -10.70
N TRP A 133 -14.67 15.00 -11.17
CA TRP A 133 -13.84 14.13 -11.99
C TRP A 133 -13.44 14.78 -13.31
N LYS A 134 -14.40 15.42 -13.98
CA LYS A 134 -14.16 16.11 -15.27
C LYS A 134 -13.11 17.21 -15.15
N GLU A 135 -13.15 17.98 -14.06
CA GLU A 135 -12.15 19.01 -13.76
C GLU A 135 -10.79 18.37 -13.48
N PHE A 136 -10.74 17.35 -12.62
CA PHE A 136 -9.50 16.65 -12.29
C PHE A 136 -8.80 16.13 -13.55
N THR A 137 -9.54 15.53 -14.48
CA THR A 137 -8.94 14.96 -15.70
C THR A 137 -8.60 15.98 -16.77
N THR A 138 -9.01 17.25 -16.62
CA THR A 138 -8.76 18.28 -17.64
C THR A 138 -7.25 18.52 -17.79
N GLY A 139 -6.77 18.42 -19.03
CA GLY A 139 -5.36 18.61 -19.36
C GLY A 139 -4.43 17.53 -18.80
N ARG A 140 -4.97 16.43 -18.26
CA ARG A 140 -4.18 15.29 -17.78
C ARG A 140 -4.16 14.16 -18.80
N LEU A 141 -3.02 13.48 -18.88
CA LEU A 141 -2.88 12.21 -19.61
C LEU A 141 -3.01 11.06 -18.62
N SER A 142 -3.41 9.87 -19.08
CA SER A 142 -3.55 8.69 -18.22
C SER A 142 -2.94 7.44 -18.86
N ILE A 143 -2.27 6.64 -18.05
CA ILE A 143 -1.84 5.27 -18.35
C ILE A 143 -2.59 4.32 -17.43
N SER A 144 -3.20 3.29 -18.01
CA SER A 144 -3.78 2.17 -17.25
C SER A 144 -2.71 1.12 -17.04
N VAL A 145 -2.52 0.68 -15.80
CA VAL A 145 -1.60 -0.39 -15.41
C VAL A 145 -2.38 -1.42 -14.60
N TYR A 146 -2.39 -2.67 -15.04
CA TYR A 146 -3.08 -3.72 -14.31
C TYR A 146 -2.34 -5.06 -14.34
N CYS A 147 -2.52 -5.86 -13.29
CA CYS A 147 -2.05 -7.23 -13.21
C CYS A 147 -3.18 -8.08 -12.66
N LYS A 148 -3.32 -9.29 -13.20
CA LYS A 148 -4.30 -10.28 -12.74
C LYS A 148 -3.65 -11.65 -12.64
N ASP A 149 -3.79 -12.29 -11.49
CA ASP A 149 -3.35 -13.65 -11.19
C ASP A 149 -1.88 -13.90 -11.54
N SER A 150 -1.00 -12.92 -11.32
CA SER A 150 0.43 -12.97 -11.64
C SER A 150 0.73 -13.30 -13.11
N LYS A 151 -0.19 -13.01 -14.04
CA LYS A 151 0.00 -13.30 -15.48
C LYS A 151 0.85 -12.27 -16.23
N GLY A 152 1.26 -11.20 -15.56
CA GLY A 152 2.04 -10.10 -16.11
C GLY A 152 1.43 -8.74 -15.81
N ILE A 153 2.25 -7.71 -15.88
CA ILE A 153 1.87 -6.30 -15.74
C ILE A 153 1.51 -5.80 -17.14
N MET A 154 0.25 -5.43 -17.32
CA MET A 154 -0.30 -4.95 -18.58
C MET A 154 -0.41 -3.44 -18.52
N LEU A 155 0.10 -2.76 -19.55
CA LEU A 155 0.05 -1.31 -19.65
C LEU A 155 -0.65 -0.88 -20.94
N ASN A 156 -1.49 0.14 -20.83
CA ASN A 156 -2.19 0.76 -21.95
C ASN A 156 -2.15 2.28 -21.86
N SER A 157 -1.80 2.92 -22.97
CA SER A 157 -2.05 4.33 -23.16
C SER A 157 -3.54 4.57 -23.40
N THR A 158 -3.99 5.77 -23.03
CA THR A 158 -5.41 6.13 -23.07
C THR A 158 -5.63 7.46 -23.75
N VAL A 159 -6.86 7.67 -24.21
CA VAL A 159 -7.36 8.95 -24.72
C VAL A 159 -8.48 9.46 -23.83
N ARG A 160 -8.44 10.76 -23.50
CA ARG A 160 -9.49 11.40 -22.70
C ARG A 160 -10.72 11.68 -23.56
N THR A 161 -11.91 11.32 -23.07
CA THR A 161 -13.18 11.67 -23.71
C THR A 161 -13.63 13.10 -23.32
N PRO A 162 -14.56 13.72 -24.06
CA PRO A 162 -15.12 15.04 -23.69
C PRO A 162 -15.76 15.06 -22.28
N GLU A 163 -16.26 13.93 -21.81
CA GLU A 163 -16.87 13.74 -20.48
C GLU A 163 -15.81 13.62 -19.37
N GLY A 164 -14.54 13.45 -19.73
CA GLY A 164 -13.43 13.28 -18.80
C GLY A 164 -13.17 11.84 -18.37
N ALA A 165 -13.77 10.86 -19.06
CA ALA A 165 -13.37 9.46 -18.96
C ALA A 165 -12.10 9.20 -19.78
N TYR A 166 -11.49 8.04 -19.60
CA TYR A 166 -10.37 7.58 -20.41
C TYR A 166 -10.70 6.23 -21.03
N VAL A 167 -10.40 6.09 -22.31
CA VAL A 167 -10.56 4.83 -23.06
C VAL A 167 -9.21 4.39 -23.61
N TYR A 168 -9.00 3.08 -23.71
CA TYR A 168 -7.75 2.54 -24.22
C TYR A 168 -7.60 2.88 -25.70
N ILE A 169 -6.39 3.24 -26.12
CA ILE A 169 -6.08 3.47 -27.52
C ILE A 169 -6.06 2.14 -28.30
N SER A 170 -5.57 1.07 -27.66
CA SER A 170 -5.57 -0.30 -28.20
C SER A 170 -6.51 -1.22 -27.43
N ARG A 171 -7.06 -2.23 -28.12
CA ARG A 171 -7.87 -3.30 -27.49
C ARG A 171 -7.01 -4.33 -26.76
N THR A 172 -5.74 -4.46 -27.13
CA THR A 172 -4.78 -5.34 -26.47
C THR A 172 -3.83 -4.52 -25.61
N PRO A 173 -3.24 -5.10 -24.55
CA PRO A 173 -2.11 -4.48 -23.85
C PRO A 173 -1.04 -4.03 -24.83
N GLU A 174 -0.52 -2.82 -24.66
CA GLU A 174 0.55 -2.29 -25.52
C GLU A 174 1.93 -2.71 -25.03
N ILE A 175 2.08 -2.84 -23.71
CA ILE A 175 3.28 -3.40 -23.07
C ILE A 175 2.80 -4.47 -22.08
N CYS A 176 3.46 -5.62 -22.13
CA CYS A 176 3.28 -6.72 -21.18
C CYS A 176 4.64 -6.99 -20.53
N LEU A 177 4.75 -6.77 -19.22
CA LEU A 177 5.96 -7.02 -18.45
C LEU A 177 5.78 -8.23 -17.52
N PRO A 178 6.84 -8.97 -17.20
CA PRO A 178 6.82 -9.97 -16.14
C PRO A 178 6.32 -9.41 -14.79
N PRO A 179 5.65 -10.21 -13.94
CA PRO A 179 5.19 -9.78 -12.61
C PRO A 179 6.29 -9.34 -11.65
N ASN A 180 7.53 -9.78 -11.89
CA ASN A 180 8.73 -9.51 -11.10
C ASN A 180 9.62 -8.43 -11.73
N THR A 181 9.13 -7.71 -12.75
CA THR A 181 9.85 -6.59 -13.36
C THR A 181 10.29 -5.58 -12.31
N ASP A 182 11.52 -5.08 -12.41
CA ASP A 182 12.04 -4.10 -11.48
C ASP A 182 11.35 -2.74 -11.63
N SER A 183 11.53 -1.87 -10.63
CA SER A 183 10.87 -0.57 -10.61
C SER A 183 11.36 0.38 -11.70
N ALA A 184 12.63 0.30 -12.11
CA ALA A 184 13.17 1.19 -13.13
C ALA A 184 12.55 0.87 -14.50
N GLU A 185 12.55 -0.42 -14.88
CA GLU A 185 11.95 -0.91 -16.12
C GLU A 185 10.43 -0.63 -16.17
N LEU A 186 9.71 -0.84 -15.05
CA LEU A 186 8.29 -0.50 -14.98
C LEU A 186 8.05 1.01 -15.16
N GLY A 187 8.87 1.85 -14.53
CA GLY A 187 8.78 3.30 -14.69
C GLY A 187 9.06 3.76 -16.11
N ASP A 188 10.10 3.21 -16.74
CA ASP A 188 10.45 3.50 -18.13
C ASP A 188 9.32 3.11 -19.09
N ALA A 189 8.68 1.96 -18.88
CA ALA A 189 7.55 1.53 -19.68
C ALA A 189 6.34 2.47 -19.56
N VAL A 190 6.05 2.98 -18.36
CA VAL A 190 4.99 3.99 -18.15
C VAL A 190 5.32 5.29 -18.88
N LEU A 191 6.56 5.77 -18.76
CA LEU A 191 7.02 7.00 -19.43
C LEU A 191 7.04 6.87 -20.96
N GLU A 192 7.33 5.68 -21.47
CA GLU A 192 7.28 5.40 -22.90
C GLU A 192 5.85 5.46 -23.44
N LEU A 193 4.88 4.86 -22.75
CA LEU A 193 3.47 4.95 -23.15
C LEU A 193 2.89 6.35 -22.98
N LEU A 194 3.38 7.14 -22.02
CA LEU A 194 2.95 8.52 -21.83
C LEU A 194 3.11 9.37 -23.09
N LYS A 195 4.09 9.05 -23.94
CA LYS A 195 4.32 9.71 -25.24
C LYS A 195 3.21 9.45 -26.25
N LYS A 196 2.39 8.40 -26.05
CA LYS A 196 1.33 7.95 -26.96
C LYS A 196 -0.06 8.43 -26.55
N CYS A 197 -0.25 8.86 -25.31
CA CYS A 197 -1.53 9.38 -24.80
C CYS A 197 -2.01 10.60 -25.59
N ARG A 198 -3.34 10.77 -25.64
CA ARG A 198 -4.00 11.91 -26.31
C ARG A 198 -5.13 12.52 -25.50
#